data_AF-A0A9P0PKP3-F1
#
_entry.id   AF-A0A9P0PKP3-F1
#
_cell.length_a   1.000
_cell.length_b   1.000
_cell.length_c   1.000
_cell.angle_alpha   90.00
_cell.angle_beta   90.00
_cell.angle_gamma   90.00
#
_symmetry.space_group_name_H-M   'P 1'
#
loop_
_entity.id
_entity.type
_entity.pdbx_description
1 polymer ?
#
loop_
_entity_poly.entity_id
_entity_poly.type
_entity_poly.pdbx_seq_one_letter_code
_entity_poly.pdbx_strand_id
1 'polypeptide(L)'
;MLHSRTDKGFVITNFPRTPRQADLFVKALFRVDLALYFYTDTNSLVERAKQRAGGENFDEANVRREIAYANRDIKGCLGKYSEKVENINTSGQPEEVFEKVEQAFSKRLNLTIQRPICTESDYVRNPGETKAFDQPETGTRNYMISSY
;
A
#
# COMPACT_ATOMS: atom_id res chain seq x y z
N MET A 1 -14.89 -9.98 -5.72
CA MET A 1 -13.85 -11.03 -5.50
C MET A 1 -12.84 -10.87 -6.62
N LEU A 2 -11.57 -10.56 -6.31
CA LEU A 2 -10.52 -10.33 -7.29
C LEU A 2 -10.36 -11.60 -8.16
N HIS A 3 -10.90 -11.59 -9.37
CA HIS A 3 -10.79 -12.67 -10.33
C HIS A 3 -10.06 -12.17 -11.55
N SER A 4 -8.75 -12.38 -11.57
CA SER A 4 -7.97 -12.42 -12.80
C SER A 4 -7.35 -13.81 -12.89
N ARG A 5 -7.53 -14.47 -14.03
CA ARG A 5 -7.01 -15.83 -14.27
C ARG A 5 -5.51 -15.84 -14.60
N THR A 6 -4.91 -14.67 -14.80
CA THR A 6 -3.52 -14.50 -15.23
C THR A 6 -2.64 -13.79 -14.21
N ASP A 7 -3.23 -13.25 -13.14
CA ASP A 7 -2.47 -12.49 -12.14
C ASP A 7 -1.67 -13.45 -11.25
N LYS A 8 -0.38 -13.15 -11.08
CA LYS A 8 0.55 -13.94 -10.24
C LYS A 8 0.44 -13.60 -8.74
N GLY A 9 -0.36 -12.58 -8.40
CA GLY A 9 -0.56 -12.10 -7.03
C GLY A 9 -1.11 -10.68 -7.01
N PHE A 10 -1.44 -10.18 -5.82
CA PHE A 10 -1.95 -8.82 -5.61
C PHE A 10 -1.14 -8.11 -4.54
N VAL A 11 -0.82 -6.84 -4.78
CA VAL A 11 -0.31 -5.92 -3.76
C VAL A 11 -1.45 -4.99 -3.38
N ILE A 12 -1.88 -5.06 -2.12
CA ILE A 12 -2.92 -4.20 -1.59
C ILE A 12 -2.24 -3.12 -0.77
N THR A 13 -2.42 -1.86 -1.19
CA THR A 13 -1.85 -0.69 -0.52
C THR A 13 -2.92 0.08 0.23
N ASN A 14 -2.54 0.73 1.33
CA ASN A 14 -3.42 1.58 2.14
C ASN A 14 -4.73 0.91 2.61
N PHE A 15 -4.76 -0.42 2.72
CA PHE A 15 -5.85 -1.20 3.28
C PHE A 15 -5.28 -2.46 3.94
N PRO A 16 -5.77 -2.88 5.12
CA PRO A 16 -6.77 -2.22 5.96
C PRO A 16 -6.22 -1.00 6.70
N ARG A 17 -7.04 0.05 6.89
CA ARG A 17 -6.68 1.26 7.66
C ARG A 17 -7.14 1.24 9.10
N THR A 18 -8.12 0.39 9.44
CA THR A 18 -8.65 0.27 10.80
C THR A 18 -8.69 -1.19 11.24
N PRO A 19 -8.63 -1.48 12.56
CA PRO A 19 -8.72 -2.85 13.06
C PRO A 19 -9.99 -3.58 12.60
N ARG A 20 -11.13 -2.87 12.53
CA ARG A 20 -12.39 -3.43 12.02
C ARG A 20 -12.30 -3.84 10.56
N GLN A 21 -11.62 -3.04 9.72
CA GLN A 21 -11.37 -3.43 8.33
C GLN A 21 -10.46 -4.65 8.26
N ALA A 22 -9.45 -4.74 9.12
CA ALA A 22 -8.57 -5.91 9.18
C ALA A 22 -9.34 -7.18 9.54
N ASP A 23 -10.27 -7.10 10.50
CA ASP A 23 -11.14 -8.23 10.87
C ASP A 23 -12.03 -8.68 9.70
N LEU A 24 -12.62 -7.74 8.96
CA LEU A 24 -13.43 -8.07 7.79
C LEU A 24 -12.56 -8.63 6.66
N PHE A 25 -11.35 -8.12 6.49
CA PHE A 25 -10.42 -8.56 5.46
C PHE A 25 -9.99 -10.00 5.68
N VAL A 26 -9.62 -10.38 6.90
CA VAL A 26 -9.27 -11.78 7.22
C VAL A 26 -10.47 -12.72 7.03
N LYS A 27 -11.68 -12.26 7.34
CA LYS A 27 -12.91 -13.05 7.11
C LYS A 27 -13.20 -13.24 5.62
N ALA A 28 -12.94 -12.22 4.80
CA ALA A 28 -13.23 -12.23 3.38
C ALA A 28 -12.11 -12.87 2.53
N LEU A 29 -10.86 -12.70 2.95
CA LEU A 29 -9.67 -13.20 2.28
C LEU A 29 -8.96 -14.19 3.20
N PHE A 30 -9.00 -15.45 2.80
CA PHE A 30 -8.52 -16.57 3.59
C PHE A 30 -6.99 -16.57 3.78
N ARG A 31 -6.23 -15.87 2.92
CA ARG A 31 -4.76 -15.96 2.92
C ARG A 31 -4.08 -14.65 2.51
N VAL A 32 -3.18 -14.20 3.37
CA VAL A 32 -2.11 -13.21 3.10
C VAL A 32 -0.79 -13.94 3.23
N ASP A 33 0.14 -13.74 2.30
CA ASP A 33 1.47 -14.38 2.35
C ASP A 33 2.54 -13.47 2.98
N LEU A 34 2.41 -12.16 2.78
CA LEU A 34 3.33 -11.15 3.31
C LEU A 34 2.57 -9.86 3.65
N ALA A 35 2.90 -9.26 4.79
CA ALA A 35 2.47 -7.92 5.16
C ALA A 35 3.72 -7.05 5.39
N LEU A 36 3.81 -5.92 4.71
CA LEU A 36 4.92 -4.97 4.87
C LEU A 36 4.48 -3.83 5.79
N TYR A 37 5.23 -3.62 6.88
CA TYR A 37 5.06 -2.46 7.73
C TYR A 37 6.23 -1.50 7.58
N PHE A 38 5.99 -0.39 6.88
CA PHE A 38 6.94 0.70 6.75
C PHE A 38 6.88 1.61 7.97
N TYR A 39 8.02 1.81 8.62
CA TYR A 39 8.11 2.68 9.79
C TYR A 39 9.34 3.58 9.76
N THR A 40 9.22 4.74 10.38
CA THR A 40 10.32 5.69 10.63
C THR A 40 9.89 6.57 11.81
N ASP A 41 10.76 7.46 12.26
CA ASP A 41 10.43 8.36 13.35
C ASP A 41 9.42 9.44 12.90
N THR A 42 8.69 9.99 13.88
CA THR A 42 7.64 10.98 13.59
C THR A 42 8.22 12.26 12.98
N ASN A 43 9.44 12.66 13.34
CA ASN A 43 10.02 13.90 12.82
C ASN A 43 10.32 13.75 11.33
N SER A 44 10.89 12.63 10.90
CA SER A 44 11.09 12.31 9.48
C SER A 44 9.77 12.34 8.69
N LEU A 45 8.67 11.82 9.25
CA LEU A 45 7.36 11.87 8.60
C LEU A 45 6.81 13.29 8.47
N VAL A 46 6.95 14.10 9.53
CA VAL A 46 6.54 15.51 9.55
C VAL A 46 7.33 16.32 8.55
N GLU A 47 8.65 16.15 8.48
CA GLU A 47 9.52 16.83 7.52
C GLU A 47 9.13 16.49 6.08
N ARG A 48 8.90 15.22 5.78
CA ARG A 48 8.43 14.77 4.46
C ARG A 48 7.06 15.36 4.11
N ALA A 49 6.14 15.43 5.07
CA ALA A 49 4.83 16.04 4.88
C ALA A 49 4.95 17.55 4.61
N LYS A 50 5.83 18.24 5.34
CA LYS A 50 6.11 19.67 5.15
C LYS A 50 6.71 19.97 3.78
N GLN A 51 7.70 19.18 3.35
CA GLN A 51 8.30 19.27 2.02
C GLN A 51 7.24 19.08 0.92
N ARG A 52 6.35 18.10 1.09
CA ARG A 52 5.25 17.84 0.14
C ARG A 52 4.22 18.97 0.08
N ALA A 53 3.91 19.60 1.21
CA ALA A 53 2.91 20.65 1.31
C ALA A 53 3.40 22.03 0.80
N GLY A 54 4.68 22.16 0.43
CA GLY A 54 5.25 23.44 -0.01
C GLY A 54 5.54 24.42 1.13
N GLY A 55 5.53 23.97 2.39
CA GLY A 55 5.97 24.72 3.57
C GLY A 55 5.03 25.81 4.09
N GLU A 56 4.26 26.50 3.23
CA GLU A 56 3.32 27.54 3.65
C GLU A 56 2.09 26.94 4.36
N ASN A 57 1.69 27.51 5.49
CA ASN A 57 0.54 27.08 6.31
C ASN A 57 0.58 25.61 6.79
N PHE A 58 1.77 25.02 6.95
CA PHE A 58 1.90 23.66 7.46
C PHE A 58 1.54 23.56 8.95
N ASP A 59 0.38 22.97 9.26
CA ASP A 59 -0.04 22.66 10.63
C ASP A 59 0.66 21.40 11.14
N GLU A 60 1.87 21.59 11.66
CA GLU A 60 2.67 20.51 12.24
C GLU A 60 1.95 19.77 13.37
N ALA A 61 1.18 20.48 14.20
CA ALA A 61 0.49 19.88 15.34
C ALA A 61 -0.61 18.91 14.88
N ASN A 62 -1.38 19.29 13.85
CA ASN A 62 -2.37 18.40 13.27
C ASN A 62 -1.71 17.19 12.58
N VAL A 63 -0.65 17.39 11.80
CA VAL A 63 0.05 16.29 11.11
C VAL A 63 0.64 15.28 12.10
N ARG A 64 1.25 15.74 13.19
CA ARG A 64 1.74 14.85 14.27
C ARG A 64 0.62 14.03 14.88
N ARG A 65 -0.55 14.65 15.10
CA ARG A 65 -1.74 13.97 15.64
C ARG A 65 -2.24 12.89 14.68
N GLU A 66 -2.32 13.19 13.38
CA GLU A 66 -2.72 12.22 12.35
C GLU A 66 -1.74 11.06 12.26
N ILE A 67 -0.43 11.31 12.29
CA ILE A 67 0.61 10.27 12.33
C ILE A 67 0.42 9.37 13.57
N ALA A 68 0.13 9.95 14.73
CA ALA A 68 -0.08 9.19 15.96
C ALA A 68 -1.32 8.27 15.86
N TYR A 69 -2.43 8.78 15.33
CA TYR A 69 -3.64 7.97 15.11
C TYR A 69 -3.41 6.87 14.07
N ALA A 70 -2.78 7.20 12.94
CA ALA A 70 -2.44 6.23 11.92
C ALA A 70 -1.54 5.12 12.48
N ASN A 71 -0.50 5.46 13.26
CA ASN A 71 0.38 4.48 13.90
C ASN A 71 -0.36 3.58 14.89
N ARG A 72 -1.32 4.13 15.65
CA ARG A 72 -2.16 3.34 16.56
C ARG A 72 -3.02 2.34 15.78
N ASP A 73 -3.69 2.80 14.72
CA ASP A 73 -4.60 1.96 13.94
C ASP A 73 -3.84 0.89 13.16
N ILE A 74 -2.70 1.25 12.55
CA ILE A 74 -1.81 0.30 11.87
C ILE A 74 -1.37 -0.81 12.83
N LYS A 75 -0.91 -0.47 14.04
CA LYS A 75 -0.54 -1.48 15.06
C LYS A 75 -1.71 -2.40 15.41
N GLY A 76 -2.92 -1.85 15.50
CA GLY A 76 -4.14 -2.64 15.71
C GLY A 76 -4.47 -3.58 14.54
N CYS A 77 -4.19 -3.16 13.30
CA CYS A 77 -4.33 -4.02 12.11
C CYS A 77 -3.27 -5.14 12.07
N LEU A 78 -2.00 -4.81 12.35
CA LEU A 78 -0.87 -5.73 12.20
C LEU A 78 -0.93 -6.93 13.15
N GLY A 79 -1.60 -6.79 14.30
CA GLY A 79 -1.78 -7.89 15.24
C GLY A 79 -2.44 -9.14 14.62
N LYS A 80 -3.24 -8.98 13.56
CA LYS A 80 -3.87 -10.10 12.83
C LYS A 80 -2.93 -10.82 11.87
N TYR A 81 -1.77 -10.25 11.60
CA TYR A 81 -0.80 -10.74 10.63
C TYR A 81 0.59 -10.94 11.24
N SER A 82 0.76 -10.88 12.56
CA SER A 82 2.05 -10.74 13.25
C SER A 82 3.13 -11.71 12.76
N GLU A 83 2.78 -12.96 12.47
CA GLU A 83 3.72 -13.97 11.97
C GLU A 83 4.22 -13.68 10.54
N LYS A 84 3.51 -12.87 9.77
CA LYS A 84 3.73 -12.55 8.35
C LYS A 84 4.14 -11.09 8.11
N VAL A 85 4.29 -10.32 9.18
CA VAL A 85 4.73 -8.92 9.09
C VAL A 85 6.25 -8.86 8.96
N GLU A 86 6.73 -8.11 7.97
CA GLU A 86 8.11 -7.66 7.89
C GLU A 86 8.15 -6.14 8.15
N ASN A 87 8.92 -5.75 9.15
CA ASN A 87 9.05 -4.35 9.57
C ASN A 87 10.23 -3.72 8.82
N ILE A 88 9.96 -2.68 8.02
CA ILE A 88 10.96 -2.02 7.18
C ILE A 88 11.14 -0.59 7.64
N ASN A 89 12.35 -0.29 8.13
CA ASN A 89 12.74 1.07 8.48
C ASN A 89 12.96 1.90 7.21
N THR A 90 12.22 3.00 7.07
CA THR A 90 12.25 3.89 5.90
C THR A 90 13.04 5.17 6.10
N SER A 91 13.97 5.22 7.06
CA SER A 91 14.76 6.43 7.36
C SER A 91 15.96 6.62 6.43
N GLY A 92 16.38 5.54 5.74
CA GLY A 92 17.48 5.57 4.76
C GLY A 92 17.07 6.03 3.36
N GLN A 93 17.98 5.89 2.40
CA GLN A 93 17.73 6.24 1.00
C GLN A 93 16.72 5.29 0.34
N PRO A 94 15.99 5.73 -0.71
CA PRO A 94 15.01 4.89 -1.39
C PRO A 94 15.56 3.53 -1.85
N GLU A 95 16.81 3.50 -2.32
CA GLU A 95 17.49 2.29 -2.80
C GLU A 95 17.70 1.30 -1.65
N GLU A 96 18.21 1.77 -0.50
CA GLU A 96 18.41 0.93 0.70
C GLU A 96 17.08 0.39 1.26
N VAL A 97 16.01 1.18 1.15
CA VAL A 97 14.67 0.75 1.57
C VAL A 97 14.13 -0.30 0.60
N PHE A 98 14.36 -0.10 -0.70
CA PHE A 98 13.94 -1.04 -1.74
C PHE A 98 14.62 -2.40 -1.60
N GLU A 99 15.94 -2.42 -1.35
CA GLU A 99 16.67 -3.67 -1.09
C GLU A 99 16.08 -4.46 0.09
N LYS A 100 15.69 -3.78 1.17
CA LYS A 100 15.03 -4.42 2.32
C LYS A 100 13.67 -5.01 1.95
N VAL A 101 12.93 -4.34 1.06
CA VAL A 101 11.67 -4.87 0.52
C VAL A 101 11.95 -6.15 -0.27
N GLU A 102 12.91 -6.15 -1.19
CA GLU A 102 13.26 -7.34 -1.98
C GLU A 102 13.67 -8.53 -1.10
N GLN A 103 14.46 -8.28 -0.05
CA GLN A 103 14.82 -9.29 0.93
C GLN A 103 13.58 -9.86 1.65
N ALA A 104 12.64 -9.00 2.05
CA ALA A 104 11.39 -9.42 2.67
C ALA A 104 10.54 -10.30 1.73
N PHE A 105 10.42 -9.93 0.46
CA PHE A 105 9.74 -10.73 -0.56
C PHE A 105 10.40 -12.10 -0.75
N SER A 106 11.72 -12.12 -0.91
CA SER A 106 12.48 -13.35 -1.13
C SER A 106 12.36 -14.33 0.04
N LYS A 107 12.47 -13.80 1.27
CA LYS A 107 12.31 -14.56 2.51
C LYS A 107 10.91 -15.17 2.66
N ARG A 108 9.85 -14.41 2.34
CA ARG A 108 8.47 -14.81 2.68
C ARG A 108 7.78 -15.63 1.59
N LEU A 109 8.12 -15.38 0.34
CA LEU A 109 7.49 -16.04 -0.79
C LEU A 109 8.30 -17.24 -1.28
N ASN A 110 9.41 -17.60 -0.60
CA ASN A 110 10.37 -18.61 -1.03
C ASN A 110 10.74 -18.45 -2.51
N LEU A 111 10.85 -17.19 -2.96
CA LEU A 111 11.29 -16.89 -4.30
C LEU A 111 12.79 -17.18 -4.34
N THR A 112 13.18 -18.27 -5.00
CA THR A 112 14.56 -18.42 -5.43
C THR A 112 14.83 -17.28 -6.39
N ILE A 113 15.64 -16.29 -5.97
CA ILE A 113 16.06 -15.15 -6.81
C ILE A 113 16.94 -15.71 -7.94
N GLN A 114 16.30 -16.30 -8.94
CA GLN A 114 16.96 -16.83 -10.14
C GLN A 114 16.57 -16.05 -11.40
N ARG A 115 15.66 -15.07 -11.27
CA ARG A 115 15.26 -14.16 -12.35
C ARG A 115 14.93 -12.78 -11.76
N PRO A 116 15.16 -11.69 -12.50
CA PRO A 116 14.68 -10.37 -12.08
C PRO A 116 13.16 -10.44 -11.86
N ILE A 117 12.70 -9.87 -10.75
CA ILE A 117 11.30 -9.96 -10.28
C ILE A 117 10.32 -9.34 -11.31
N CYS A 118 10.81 -8.38 -12.11
CA CYS A 118 10.17 -7.85 -13.30
C CYS A 118 11.18 -7.72 -14.44
N THR A 119 10.72 -7.98 -15.65
CA THR A 119 11.36 -7.58 -16.90
C THR A 119 10.64 -6.35 -17.45
N GLU A 120 11.31 -5.57 -18.31
CA GLU A 120 10.72 -4.38 -18.95
C GLU A 120 9.39 -4.71 -19.68
N SER A 121 9.25 -5.94 -20.19
CA SER A 121 8.03 -6.45 -20.81
C SER A 121 6.84 -6.60 -19.86
N ASP A 122 7.04 -6.64 -18.54
CA ASP A 122 5.95 -6.71 -17.56
C ASP A 122 5.27 -5.33 -17.35
N TYR A 123 5.91 -4.23 -17.79
CA TYR A 123 5.32 -2.88 -17.78
C TYR A 123 4.65 -2.49 -19.10
N VAL A 124 4.85 -3.27 -20.17
CA VAL A 124 4.25 -2.99 -21.46
C VAL A 124 2.78 -3.38 -21.40
N ARG A 125 1.93 -2.39 -21.13
CA ARG A 125 0.48 -2.51 -21.36
C ARG A 125 0.29 -2.92 -22.82
N ASN A 126 -0.24 -4.11 -23.07
CA ASN A 126 -0.50 -4.57 -24.43
C ASN A 126 -1.39 -3.51 -25.12
N PRO A 127 -0.99 -2.96 -26.28
CA PRO A 127 -1.76 -1.93 -26.99
C PRO A 127 -3.19 -2.37 -27.38
N GLY A 128 -3.52 -3.65 -27.23
CA GLY A 128 -4.85 -4.22 -27.45
C GLY A 128 -5.76 -4.31 -26.21
N GLU A 129 -5.29 -3.95 -25.01
CA GLU A 129 -6.11 -3.97 -23.78
C GLU A 129 -6.83 -2.64 -23.48
N THR A 130 -7.09 -1.84 -24.51
CA THR A 130 -8.09 -0.77 -24.46
C THR A 130 -9.46 -1.40 -24.71
N LYS A 131 -10.03 -2.09 -23.72
CA LYS A 131 -11.49 -2.26 -23.72
C LYS A 131 -12.09 -0.89 -23.45
N ALA A 132 -12.72 -0.34 -24.50
CA ALA A 132 -13.45 0.91 -24.50
C ALA A 132 -14.38 0.98 -23.29
N PHE A 133 -14.01 1.79 -22.31
CA PHE A 133 -14.94 2.29 -21.31
C PHE A 133 -15.42 3.64 -21.83
N ASP A 134 -16.35 3.61 -22.79
CA ASP A 134 -17.21 4.75 -23.13
C ASP A 134 -18.33 4.27 -24.07
N GLN A 135 -19.45 3.86 -23.46
CA GLN A 135 -20.76 4.27 -23.95
C GLN A 135 -21.62 4.68 -22.75
N PRO A 136 -22.27 5.86 -22.78
CA PRO A 136 -23.12 6.32 -21.70
C PRO A 136 -24.45 5.59 -21.77
N GLU A 137 -24.71 4.69 -20.82
CA GLU A 137 -26.10 4.33 -20.53
C GLU A 137 -26.79 5.54 -19.89
N THR A 138 -27.80 6.03 -20.59
CA THR A 138 -28.70 7.09 -20.17
C THR A 138 -29.44 6.66 -18.91
N GLY A 139 -28.90 7.05 -17.74
CA GLY A 139 -29.52 6.80 -16.46
C GLY A 139 -29.04 7.83 -15.44
N THR A 140 -29.81 8.90 -15.29
CA THR A 140 -29.57 9.99 -14.33
C THR A 140 -29.37 9.46 -12.91
N ARG A 141 -28.14 9.47 -12.39
CA ARG A 141 -27.87 9.51 -10.95
C ARG A 141 -26.66 10.39 -10.66
N ASN A 142 -26.97 11.61 -10.24
CA ASN A 142 -26.03 12.55 -9.63
C ASN A 142 -25.33 11.89 -8.45
N TYR A 143 -24.00 11.79 -8.51
CA TYR A 143 -23.18 11.74 -7.30
C TYR A 143 -22.01 12.71 -7.44
N MET A 144 -22.13 13.78 -6.67
CA MET A 144 -21.15 14.81 -6.40
C MET A 144 -19.95 14.16 -5.70
N ILE A 145 -18.77 14.16 -6.32
CA ILE A 145 -17.52 13.75 -5.68
C ILE A 145 -16.96 14.98 -4.98
N SER A 146 -17.13 15.04 -3.65
CA SER A 146 -16.40 15.98 -2.79
C SER A 146 -15.10 15.30 -2.37
N SER A 147 -13.98 15.83 -2.86
CA SER A 147 -12.64 15.50 -2.39
C SER A 147 -12.39 16.10 -1.00
N TYR A 148 -11.78 15.31 -0.13
CA TYR A 148 -10.91 15.77 0.95
C TYR A 148 -9.65 14.91 0.91
#